data_AF-A0AAD5QTD5-F1
#
_entry.id   AF-A0AAD5QTD5-F1
#
_cell.length_a   1.000
_cell.length_b   1.000
_cell.length_c   1.000
_cell.angle_alpha   90.00
_cell.angle_beta   90.00
_cell.angle_gamma   90.00
#
_symmetry.space_group_name_H-M   'P 1'
#
loop_
_entity.id
_entity.type
_entity.pdbx_description
1 polymer ?
#
loop_
_entity_poly.entity_id
_entity_poly.type
_entity_poly.pdbx_seq_one_letter_code
_entity_poly.pdbx_strand_id
1 'polypeptide(L)'
;MDDCRAAKERMEYVLGSAQLMKTDRPTIHAWLCASLHMGKDFTECEHDTNEAAPRAQFNPLAAFEQENGLPNFIPKNLIEEHTFSIECAAEEPDTKQFKLTNGCLLVEVPVFMHPPMEFGDHIIGINDEHVEDRIHFHRLIRFLAAQKKHQRIRFTVQRVISSVPISKSRLTVPKELISKQHCDYFKNTMIFYPRSSLGTNIKSVNGKVYVMTTDNGFNSIARRAFYIGDALLSVNDTPCTSTKQASKLLLDALKTKGIKDLMAVQARVIVERPVNPAAIAIVKAVLYMKTANVMDPKMPDDVVAICKFVENV
;
A
#
# COMPACT_ATOMS: atom_id res chain seq x y z
N MET A 1 18.39 -26.14 18.14
CA MET A 1 17.06 -26.67 17.75
C MET A 1 15.91 -25.79 18.25
N ASP A 2 16.16 -24.81 19.13
CA ASP A 2 15.12 -23.92 19.65
C ASP A 2 14.68 -22.79 18.70
N ASP A 3 15.52 -22.39 17.74
CA ASP A 3 15.17 -21.33 16.77
C ASP A 3 14.13 -21.75 15.71
N CYS A 4 14.00 -23.05 15.42
CA CYS A 4 12.98 -23.53 14.48
C CYS A 4 11.57 -23.56 15.10
N ARG A 5 11.45 -23.58 16.44
CA ARG A 5 10.15 -23.62 17.12
C ARG A 5 9.47 -22.26 17.10
N ALA A 6 10.24 -21.19 17.30
CA ALA A 6 9.77 -19.81 17.23
C ALA A 6 9.35 -19.40 15.80
N ALA A 7 10.02 -19.93 14.77
CA ALA A 7 9.63 -19.70 13.38
C ALA A 7 8.33 -20.44 13.00
N LYS A 8 8.11 -21.65 13.54
CA LYS A 8 6.91 -22.45 13.28
C LYS A 8 5.65 -21.84 13.95
N GLU A 9 5.78 -21.32 15.17
CA GLU A 9 4.68 -20.59 15.85
C GLU A 9 4.32 -19.27 15.15
N ARG A 10 5.29 -18.61 14.47
CA ARG A 10 5.01 -17.42 13.64
C ARG A 10 4.25 -17.76 12.34
N MET A 11 4.43 -18.96 11.78
CA MET A 11 3.74 -19.40 10.57
C MET A 11 2.32 -19.94 10.83
N GLU A 12 2.10 -20.67 11.93
CA GLU A 12 0.75 -21.15 12.30
C GLU A 12 -0.22 -20.01 12.65
N TYR A 13 0.30 -18.84 13.06
CA TYR A 13 -0.48 -17.63 13.26
C TYR A 13 -1.09 -17.05 11.97
N VAL A 14 -0.49 -17.32 10.81
CA VAL A 14 -0.96 -16.78 9.50
C VAL A 14 -2.10 -17.63 8.91
N LEU A 15 -2.17 -18.92 9.23
CA LEU A 15 -3.11 -19.85 8.60
C LEU A 15 -4.38 -20.13 9.45
N GLY A 16 -4.34 -19.90 10.76
CA GLY A 16 -5.43 -20.28 11.68
C GLY A 16 -6.66 -19.36 11.73
N SER A 17 -6.71 -18.25 10.97
CA SER A 17 -7.80 -17.25 11.08
C SER A 17 -8.69 -17.12 9.85
N ALA A 18 -8.50 -17.97 8.83
CA ALA A 18 -9.30 -17.95 7.61
C ALA A 18 -10.61 -18.75 7.76
N GLN A 19 -11.50 -18.35 8.67
CA GLN A 19 -12.88 -18.85 8.64
C GLN A 19 -13.90 -17.80 9.10
N LEU A 20 -14.82 -17.50 8.18
CA LEU A 20 -16.06 -16.73 8.32
C LEU A 20 -15.95 -15.23 8.65
N MET A 21 -16.28 -14.38 7.66
CA MET A 21 -17.53 -13.62 7.61
C MET A 21 -17.70 -13.03 6.20
N LYS A 22 -18.62 -13.56 5.40
CA LYS A 22 -19.15 -12.88 4.21
C LYS A 22 -20.20 -11.88 4.72
N THR A 23 -19.89 -10.59 4.69
CA THR A 23 -20.88 -9.54 4.82
C THR A 23 -20.83 -8.68 3.57
N ASP A 24 -21.93 -8.63 2.83
CA ASP A 24 -22.15 -7.73 1.72
C ASP A 24 -22.01 -6.28 2.20
N ARG A 25 -20.96 -5.59 1.74
CA ARG A 25 -20.82 -4.13 1.84
C ARG A 25 -20.11 -3.58 0.60
N PRO A 26 -20.49 -2.37 0.14
CA PRO A 26 -20.06 -1.85 -1.14
C PRO A 26 -18.56 -1.55 -1.13
N THR A 27 -17.85 -2.17 -2.04
CA THR A 27 -16.44 -1.90 -2.34
C THR A 27 -16.29 -0.49 -2.90
N ILE A 28 -15.24 0.22 -2.45
CA ILE A 28 -14.82 1.57 -2.87
C ILE A 28 -14.59 1.68 -4.40
N HIS A 29 -14.58 0.55 -5.12
CA HIS A 29 -14.46 0.46 -6.57
C HIS A 29 -15.59 1.20 -7.34
N ALA A 30 -16.79 1.35 -6.75
CA ALA A 30 -17.92 2.02 -7.41
C ALA A 30 -17.77 3.56 -7.50
N TRP A 31 -16.88 4.17 -6.71
CA TRP A 31 -16.71 5.64 -6.71
C TRP A 31 -15.65 6.13 -7.69
N LEU A 32 -14.76 5.26 -8.20
CA LEU A 32 -13.69 5.67 -9.11
C LEU A 32 -14.14 5.88 -10.57
N CYS A 33 -15.26 5.27 -10.99
CA CYS A 33 -15.73 5.38 -12.38
C CYS A 33 -16.67 6.57 -12.64
N ALA A 34 -17.25 7.19 -11.60
CA ALA A 34 -18.29 8.21 -11.77
C ALA A 34 -17.76 9.66 -11.95
N SER A 35 -16.49 9.94 -11.66
CA SER A 35 -15.97 11.33 -11.64
C SER A 35 -15.30 11.81 -12.94
N LEU A 36 -15.49 11.12 -14.08
CA LEU A 36 -14.88 11.48 -15.36
C LEU A 36 -15.81 12.15 -16.38
N HIS A 37 -17.07 12.46 -16.03
CA HIS A 37 -18.05 13.01 -17.00
C HIS A 37 -18.92 14.15 -16.43
N MET A 38 -18.32 15.27 -16.02
CA MET A 38 -19.05 16.55 -15.99
C MET A 38 -18.12 17.70 -16.36
N GLY A 39 -18.19 18.11 -17.61
CA GLY A 39 -17.84 19.46 -18.04
C GLY A 39 -19.09 20.09 -18.65
N LYS A 40 -19.46 21.29 -18.20
CA LYS A 40 -19.55 22.50 -19.03
C LYS A 40 -20.20 23.67 -18.27
N ASP A 41 -19.80 24.84 -18.75
CA ASP A 41 -20.41 26.17 -18.61
C ASP A 41 -20.04 26.98 -17.37
N PHE A 42 -19.01 27.82 -17.50
CA PHE A 42 -19.01 29.15 -16.91
C PHE A 42 -18.25 30.14 -17.81
N THR A 43 -18.91 31.28 -18.03
CA THR A 43 -18.61 32.39 -18.94
C THR A 43 -17.37 33.21 -18.59
N GLU A 44 -16.76 33.76 -19.64
CA GLU A 44 -15.55 34.59 -19.69
C GLU A 44 -15.66 35.89 -18.89
N CYS A 45 -14.58 36.21 -18.16
CA CYS A 45 -14.17 37.57 -17.82
C CYS A 45 -12.68 37.68 -18.15
N GLU A 46 -12.35 38.45 -19.18
CA GLU A 46 -10.98 38.73 -19.60
C GLU A 46 -10.26 39.60 -18.56
N HIS A 47 -9.14 39.10 -18.04
CA HIS A 47 -8.14 39.92 -17.36
C HIS A 47 -6.75 39.50 -17.85
N ASP A 48 -6.07 40.46 -18.50
CA ASP A 48 -4.66 40.39 -18.88
C ASP A 48 -3.78 40.04 -17.68
N THR A 49 -3.21 38.83 -17.69
CA THR A 49 -2.00 38.52 -16.94
C THR A 49 -1.10 37.63 -17.80
N ASN A 50 0.20 37.95 -17.83
CA ASN A 50 1.25 37.12 -18.40
C ASN A 50 1.28 35.76 -17.67
N GLU A 51 0.44 34.83 -18.12
CA GLU A 51 0.33 33.49 -17.57
C GLU A 51 1.44 32.63 -18.19
N ALA A 52 2.50 32.40 -17.42
CA ALA A 52 3.53 31.43 -17.78
C ALA A 52 2.85 30.09 -18.13
N ALA A 53 3.12 29.56 -19.33
CA ALA A 53 2.48 28.36 -19.85
C ALA A 53 2.31 27.30 -18.76
N PRO A 54 1.10 26.75 -18.57
CA PRO A 54 0.81 25.85 -17.45
C PRO A 54 1.82 24.71 -17.47
N ARG A 55 2.61 24.61 -16.39
CA ARG A 55 3.64 23.56 -16.26
C ARG A 55 2.96 22.20 -16.46
N ALA A 56 3.44 21.44 -17.44
CA ALA A 56 2.87 20.15 -17.80
C ALA A 56 2.64 19.28 -16.55
N GLN A 57 1.40 18.87 -16.35
CA GLN A 57 0.97 18.12 -15.18
C GLN A 57 1.66 16.74 -15.18
N PHE A 58 2.52 16.48 -14.19
CA PHE A 58 3.23 15.20 -14.08
C PHE A 58 2.24 14.07 -13.79
N ASN A 59 2.20 13.04 -14.64
CA ASN A 59 1.41 11.83 -14.40
C ASN A 59 2.33 10.68 -13.99
N PRO A 60 2.37 10.29 -12.71
CA PRO A 60 3.27 9.23 -12.24
C PRO A 60 2.97 7.86 -12.83
N LEU A 61 1.71 7.58 -13.16
CA LEU A 61 1.35 6.31 -13.79
C LEU A 61 1.89 6.23 -15.23
N ALA A 62 2.02 7.37 -15.91
CA ALA A 62 2.62 7.41 -17.24
C ALA A 62 4.13 7.16 -17.19
N ALA A 63 4.81 7.57 -16.11
CA ALA A 63 6.25 7.33 -15.94
C ALA A 63 6.58 5.82 -15.95
N PHE A 64 5.74 4.96 -15.36
CA PHE A 64 5.90 3.51 -15.39
C PHE A 64 5.77 2.86 -16.79
N GLU A 65 5.17 3.57 -17.74
CA GLU A 65 5.00 3.11 -19.13
C GLU A 65 6.01 3.76 -20.09
N GLN A 66 6.58 4.91 -19.71
CA GLN A 66 7.49 5.71 -20.54
C GLN A 66 8.97 5.49 -20.18
N GLU A 67 9.26 5.27 -18.90
CA GLU A 67 10.63 5.07 -18.42
C GLU A 67 10.99 3.58 -18.46
N ASN A 68 12.25 3.29 -18.79
CA ASN A 68 12.78 1.93 -18.73
C ASN A 68 13.10 1.60 -17.26
N GLY A 69 12.42 0.60 -16.71
CA GLY A 69 12.61 0.13 -15.34
C GLY A 69 11.81 0.88 -14.29
N LEU A 70 12.37 0.98 -13.08
CA LEU A 70 11.77 1.75 -11.99
C LEU A 70 11.90 3.26 -12.29
N PRO A 71 10.79 4.03 -12.20
CA PRO A 71 10.83 5.45 -12.50
C PRO A 71 11.80 6.26 -11.63
N ASN A 72 12.35 7.33 -12.20
CA ASN A 72 13.34 8.19 -11.55
C ASN A 72 12.83 8.92 -10.31
N PHE A 73 11.51 9.04 -10.13
CA PHE A 73 10.93 9.61 -8.92
C PHE A 73 11.08 8.71 -7.69
N ILE A 74 11.41 7.43 -7.89
CA ILE A 74 11.69 6.48 -6.81
C ILE A 74 13.14 6.68 -6.36
N PRO A 75 13.39 7.06 -5.10
CA PRO A 75 14.76 7.27 -4.62
C PRO A 75 15.58 5.98 -4.72
N LYS A 76 16.77 6.07 -5.33
CA LYS A 76 17.67 4.91 -5.54
C LYS A 76 18.09 4.22 -4.25
N ASN A 77 18.14 4.96 -3.14
CA ASN A 77 18.45 4.41 -1.81
C ASN A 77 17.31 3.57 -1.21
N LEU A 78 16.16 3.51 -1.89
CA LEU A 78 15.04 2.64 -1.54
C LEU A 78 14.88 1.48 -2.52
N ILE A 79 15.90 1.19 -3.34
CA ILE A 79 15.89 0.09 -4.31
C ILE A 79 16.96 -0.91 -3.90
N GLU A 80 16.58 -2.17 -3.81
CA GLU A 80 17.47 -3.30 -3.54
C GLU A 80 17.40 -4.31 -4.69
N GLU A 81 18.53 -4.95 -4.96
CA GLU A 81 18.60 -6.05 -5.91
C GLU A 81 18.43 -7.38 -5.19
N HIS A 82 17.58 -8.24 -5.74
CA HIS A 82 17.37 -9.59 -5.24
C HIS A 82 17.62 -10.60 -6.35
N THR A 83 18.26 -11.70 -5.99
CA THR A 83 18.42 -12.86 -6.86
C THR A 83 17.83 -14.08 -6.17
N PHE A 84 16.93 -14.77 -6.86
CA PHE A 84 16.35 -16.01 -6.37
C PHE A 84 16.22 -17.02 -7.50
N SER A 85 16.07 -18.29 -7.13
CA SER A 85 15.83 -19.36 -8.09
C SER A 85 14.48 -20.00 -7.85
N ILE A 86 13.78 -20.30 -8.94
CA ILE A 86 12.45 -20.92 -8.93
C ILE A 86 12.54 -22.21 -9.74
N GLU A 87 12.11 -23.31 -9.14
CA GLU A 87 11.96 -24.59 -9.85
C GLU A 87 10.67 -24.54 -10.66
N CYS A 88 10.79 -24.77 -11.97
CA CYS A 88 9.66 -24.73 -12.90
C CYS A 88 9.47 -26.12 -13.51
N ALA A 89 8.23 -26.60 -13.53
CA ALA A 89 7.92 -27.89 -14.14
C ALA A 89 8.23 -27.87 -15.65
N ALA A 90 8.22 -29.05 -16.28
CA ALA A 90 8.33 -29.13 -17.73
C ALA A 90 7.19 -28.33 -18.38
N GLU A 91 7.53 -27.57 -19.43
CA GLU A 91 6.60 -26.67 -20.15
C GLU A 91 6.19 -25.39 -19.37
N GLU A 92 6.71 -25.20 -18.15
CA GLU A 92 6.61 -23.94 -17.42
C GLU A 92 7.93 -23.12 -17.52
N PRO A 93 7.85 -21.78 -17.44
CA PRO A 93 6.66 -20.96 -17.22
C PRO A 93 6.01 -20.45 -18.53
N ASP A 94 4.68 -20.27 -18.56
CA ASP A 94 3.98 -19.73 -19.72
C ASP A 94 4.09 -18.20 -19.77
N THR A 95 4.59 -17.68 -20.88
CA THR A 95 4.63 -16.24 -21.20
C THR A 95 3.33 -15.49 -20.91
N LYS A 96 2.15 -16.12 -21.07
CA LYS A 96 0.84 -15.49 -20.85
C LYS A 96 0.52 -15.22 -19.38
N GLN A 97 1.20 -15.91 -18.46
CA GLN A 97 1.00 -15.76 -17.02
C GLN A 97 1.69 -14.50 -16.48
N PHE A 98 2.67 -13.96 -17.22
CA PHE A 98 3.35 -12.73 -16.86
C PHE A 98 2.63 -11.51 -17.44
N LYS A 99 2.35 -10.53 -16.59
CA LYS A 99 1.94 -9.19 -17.05
C LYS A 99 2.99 -8.20 -16.61
N LEU A 100 3.56 -7.51 -17.60
CA LEU A 100 4.65 -6.55 -17.44
C LEU A 100 4.26 -5.20 -18.04
N THR A 101 4.72 -4.11 -17.43
CA THR A 101 4.76 -2.79 -18.09
C THR A 101 5.81 -2.78 -19.20
N ASN A 102 5.89 -1.69 -19.98
CA ASN A 102 6.97 -1.52 -20.96
C ASN A 102 8.36 -1.55 -20.31
N GLY A 103 8.50 -0.98 -19.11
CA GLY A 103 9.71 -1.00 -18.29
C GLY A 103 9.96 -2.28 -17.51
N CYS A 104 9.42 -3.43 -17.94
CA CYS A 104 9.65 -4.75 -17.30
C CYS A 104 9.25 -4.84 -15.81
N LEU A 105 8.26 -4.06 -15.37
CA LEU A 105 7.71 -4.17 -14.02
C LEU A 105 6.58 -5.19 -13.96
N LEU A 106 6.64 -6.10 -12.98
CA LEU A 106 5.59 -7.08 -12.72
C LEU A 106 4.33 -6.40 -12.19
N VAL A 107 3.27 -6.44 -13.00
CA VAL A 107 1.92 -6.03 -12.60
C VAL A 107 1.02 -7.23 -12.25
N GLU A 108 1.49 -8.45 -12.52
CA GLU A 108 0.85 -9.68 -12.09
C GLU A 108 1.91 -10.77 -11.95
N VAL A 109 1.90 -11.47 -10.82
CA VAL A 109 2.86 -12.54 -10.52
C VAL A 109 2.13 -13.88 -10.56
N PRO A 110 2.62 -14.87 -11.33
CA PRO A 110 2.06 -16.21 -11.32
C PRO A 110 2.13 -16.83 -9.92
N VAL A 111 1.06 -17.51 -9.49
CA VAL A 111 0.92 -18.03 -8.12
C VAL A 111 2.10 -18.94 -7.73
N PHE A 112 2.57 -19.79 -8.62
CA PHE A 112 3.69 -20.71 -8.34
C PHE A 112 5.06 -20.02 -8.20
N MET A 113 5.17 -18.76 -8.64
CA MET A 113 6.39 -17.95 -8.47
C MET A 113 6.36 -17.08 -7.22
N HIS A 114 5.22 -17.05 -6.51
CA HIS A 114 5.04 -16.27 -5.30
C HIS A 114 4.87 -17.16 -4.07
N PRO A 115 5.68 -16.93 -3.01
CA PRO A 115 6.98 -16.25 -2.98
C PRO A 115 8.04 -17.02 -3.80
N PRO A 116 9.14 -16.40 -4.26
CA PRO A 116 9.71 -15.12 -3.83
C PRO A 116 9.40 -13.87 -4.70
N MET A 117 8.79 -14.03 -5.88
CA MET A 117 8.44 -12.87 -6.72
C MET A 117 7.32 -12.04 -6.11
N GLU A 118 7.37 -10.72 -6.26
CA GLU A 118 6.36 -9.79 -5.77
C GLU A 118 5.88 -8.82 -6.85
N PHE A 119 4.66 -8.32 -6.64
CA PHE A 119 4.10 -7.27 -7.46
C PHE A 119 4.91 -5.98 -7.31
N GLY A 120 5.26 -5.36 -8.44
CA GLY A 120 6.12 -4.18 -8.52
C GLY A 120 7.61 -4.50 -8.63
N ASP A 121 8.01 -5.76 -8.72
CA ASP A 121 9.39 -6.15 -9.04
C ASP A 121 9.75 -5.75 -10.47
N HIS A 122 10.91 -5.12 -10.62
CA HIS A 122 11.51 -4.81 -11.90
C HIS A 122 12.46 -5.94 -12.31
N ILE A 123 12.16 -6.64 -13.40
CA ILE A 123 12.97 -7.76 -13.85
C ILE A 123 14.18 -7.23 -14.62
N ILE A 124 15.38 -7.50 -14.10
CA ILE A 124 16.65 -7.07 -14.71
C ILE A 124 17.44 -8.22 -15.33
N GLY A 125 17.19 -9.47 -14.91
CA GLY A 125 17.92 -10.62 -15.43
C GLY A 125 17.18 -11.94 -15.26
N ILE A 126 17.42 -12.85 -16.21
CA ILE A 126 16.98 -14.25 -16.16
C ILE A 126 18.20 -15.13 -16.44
N ASN A 127 18.47 -16.06 -15.54
CA ASN A 127 19.69 -16.86 -15.50
C ASN A 127 20.93 -15.97 -15.52
N ASP A 128 21.73 -16.04 -16.58
CA ASP A 128 22.94 -15.23 -16.80
C ASP A 128 22.70 -14.13 -17.85
N GLU A 129 21.46 -13.95 -18.31
CA GLU A 129 21.10 -13.00 -19.36
C GLU A 129 20.40 -11.76 -18.79
N HIS A 130 20.87 -10.58 -19.20
CA HIS A 130 20.27 -9.30 -18.85
C HIS A 130 19.01 -9.05 -19.69
N VAL A 131 17.94 -8.62 -19.04
CA VAL A 131 16.66 -8.30 -19.69
C VAL A 131 16.68 -6.84 -20.11
N GLU A 132 16.64 -6.59 -21.43
CA GLU A 132 16.69 -5.24 -21.99
C GLU A 132 15.31 -4.58 -22.05
N ASP A 133 14.31 -5.35 -22.50
CA ASP A 133 12.93 -4.89 -22.68
C ASP A 133 11.92 -6.03 -22.53
N ARG A 134 10.64 -5.69 -22.58
CA ARG A 134 9.53 -6.65 -22.44
C ARG A 134 9.52 -7.72 -23.52
N ILE A 135 9.92 -7.39 -24.76
CA ILE A 135 9.96 -8.35 -25.87
C ILE A 135 11.08 -9.36 -25.63
N HIS A 136 12.25 -8.88 -25.19
CA HIS A 136 13.38 -9.71 -24.81
C HIS A 136 12.99 -10.66 -23.68
N PHE A 137 12.35 -10.16 -22.61
CA PHE A 137 11.82 -10.99 -21.54
C PHE A 137 10.97 -12.16 -22.06
N HIS A 138 9.95 -11.87 -22.88
CA HIS A 138 9.05 -12.91 -23.39
C HIS A 138 9.77 -13.91 -24.30
N ARG A 139 10.79 -13.48 -25.05
CA ARG A 139 11.63 -14.38 -25.86
C ARG A 139 12.40 -15.36 -24.97
N LEU A 140 13.02 -14.87 -23.88
CA LEU A 140 13.76 -15.70 -22.93
C LEU A 140 12.85 -16.73 -22.26
N ILE A 141 11.69 -16.29 -21.76
CA ILE A 141 10.71 -17.20 -21.14
C ILE A 141 10.23 -18.26 -22.14
N ARG A 142 9.92 -17.88 -23.39
CA ARG A 142 9.50 -18.84 -24.42
C ARG A 142 10.60 -19.84 -24.75
N PHE A 143 11.86 -19.39 -24.82
CA PHE A 143 13.01 -20.26 -25.04
C PHE A 143 13.15 -21.29 -23.91
N LEU A 144 13.01 -20.85 -22.66
CA LEU A 144 13.05 -21.72 -21.48
C LEU A 144 11.91 -22.74 -21.49
N ALA A 145 10.68 -22.32 -21.78
CA ALA A 145 9.52 -23.24 -21.84
C ALA A 145 9.66 -24.28 -22.96
N ALA A 146 10.25 -23.91 -24.10
CA ALA A 146 10.45 -24.80 -25.25
C ALA A 146 11.40 -25.98 -24.96
N GLN A 147 12.21 -25.91 -23.91
CA GLN A 147 13.10 -27.02 -23.53
C GLN A 147 12.35 -28.23 -22.98
N LYS A 148 11.09 -28.08 -22.55
CA LYS A 148 10.21 -29.15 -22.03
C LYS A 148 10.85 -30.01 -20.94
N LYS A 149 11.68 -29.38 -20.09
CA LYS A 149 12.38 -30.04 -18.99
C LYS A 149 12.07 -29.31 -17.70
N HIS A 150 12.06 -30.07 -16.61
CA HIS A 150 12.14 -29.48 -15.28
C HIS A 150 13.47 -28.74 -15.18
N GLN A 151 13.40 -27.45 -14.85
CA GLN A 151 14.57 -26.59 -14.76
C GLN A 151 14.44 -25.59 -13.62
N ARG A 152 15.59 -25.16 -13.10
CA ARG A 152 15.70 -24.11 -12.11
C ARG A 152 16.04 -22.81 -12.82
N ILE A 153 15.13 -21.85 -12.78
CA ILE A 153 15.28 -20.54 -13.41
C ILE A 153 15.72 -19.54 -12.34
N ARG A 154 16.82 -18.83 -12.58
CA ARG A 154 17.28 -17.75 -11.69
C ARG A 154 16.73 -16.43 -12.18
N PHE A 155 16.08 -15.66 -11.31
CA PHE A 155 15.62 -14.32 -11.61
C PHE A 155 16.45 -13.32 -10.79
N THR A 156 16.84 -12.23 -11.45
CA THR A 156 17.42 -11.06 -10.80
C THR A 156 16.44 -9.91 -10.96
N VAL A 157 16.03 -9.30 -9.85
CA VAL A 157 15.03 -8.23 -9.82
C VAL A 157 15.49 -7.05 -8.97
N GLN A 158 15.02 -5.86 -9.31
CA GLN A 158 15.08 -4.69 -8.43
C GLN A 158 13.74 -4.50 -7.73
N ARG A 159 13.77 -4.33 -6.41
CA ARG A 159 12.59 -4.18 -5.57
C ARG A 159 12.70 -2.92 -4.72
N VAL A 160 11.57 -2.25 -4.55
CA VAL A 160 11.50 -1.10 -3.64
C VAL A 160 11.35 -1.58 -2.19
N ILE A 161 12.20 -1.04 -1.30
CA ILE A 161 12.13 -1.23 0.14
C ILE A 161 10.86 -0.54 0.67
N SER A 162 9.89 -1.35 1.10
CA SER A 162 8.61 -0.85 1.59
C SER A 162 8.63 -0.42 3.06
N SER A 163 9.56 -0.92 3.87
CA SER A 163 9.58 -0.68 5.32
C SER A 163 11.00 -0.57 5.86
N VAL A 164 11.29 0.52 6.56
CA VAL A 164 12.58 0.78 7.19
C VAL A 164 12.37 1.00 8.69
N PRO A 165 13.05 0.26 9.59
CA PRO A 165 12.93 0.47 11.02
C PRO A 165 13.48 1.86 11.40
N ILE A 166 12.82 2.52 12.36
CA ILE A 166 13.22 3.82 12.86
C ILE A 166 13.27 3.82 14.39
N SER A 167 14.21 4.58 14.95
CA SER A 167 14.30 4.75 16.40
C SER A 167 13.23 5.71 16.90
N LYS A 168 12.75 5.47 18.13
CA LYS A 168 11.77 6.35 18.81
C LYS A 168 12.19 7.82 18.88
N SER A 169 13.50 8.08 18.97
CA SER A 169 14.08 9.43 19.00
C SER A 169 13.95 10.22 17.70
N ARG A 170 13.71 9.56 16.56
CA ARG A 170 13.61 10.18 15.24
C ARG A 170 12.16 10.37 14.78
N LEU A 171 11.19 10.09 15.65
CA LEU A 171 9.77 10.24 15.34
C LEU A 171 9.38 11.71 15.30
N THR A 172 8.75 12.14 14.21
CA THR A 172 8.21 13.50 14.01
C THR A 172 6.78 13.66 14.51
N VAL A 173 6.22 12.63 15.16
CA VAL A 173 4.81 12.59 15.57
C VAL A 173 4.59 13.10 17.01
N PRO A 174 3.40 13.63 17.33
CA PRO A 174 3.04 14.03 18.69
C PRO A 174 3.23 12.89 19.69
N LYS A 175 3.74 13.21 20.88
CA LYS A 175 4.07 12.22 21.93
C LYS A 175 2.85 11.46 22.44
N GLU A 176 1.67 12.03 22.29
CA GLU A 176 0.37 11.49 22.70
C GLU A 176 -0.05 10.29 21.84
N LEU A 177 0.41 10.23 20.58
CA LEU A 177 0.12 9.11 19.67
C LEU A 177 1.08 7.92 19.86
N ILE A 178 2.24 8.19 20.46
CA ILE A 178 3.28 7.21 20.72
C ILE A 178 2.88 6.36 21.92
N SER A 179 2.84 5.04 21.75
CA SER A 179 2.51 4.14 22.86
C SER A 179 3.57 4.20 23.97
N LYS A 180 3.10 4.08 25.22
CA LYS A 180 3.96 3.94 26.40
C LYS A 180 4.60 2.55 26.49
N GLN A 181 4.06 1.57 25.77
CA GLN A 181 4.53 0.19 25.75
C GLN A 181 5.71 0.02 24.77
N HIS A 182 6.42 -1.10 24.90
CA HIS A 182 7.51 -1.47 24.00
C HIS A 182 6.95 -1.89 22.62
N CYS A 183 6.82 -0.90 21.73
CA CYS A 183 6.50 -1.07 20.32
C CYS A 183 7.71 -0.70 19.45
N ASP A 184 7.78 -1.33 18.28
CA ASP A 184 8.74 -0.97 17.25
C ASP A 184 8.13 0.02 16.27
N TYR A 185 8.96 0.86 15.67
CA TYR A 185 8.52 1.90 14.75
C TYR A 185 9.14 1.68 13.38
N PHE A 186 8.32 1.84 12.34
CA PHE A 186 8.75 1.69 10.96
C PHE A 186 8.32 2.89 10.14
N LYS A 187 9.19 3.30 9.23
CA LYS A 187 8.87 4.24 8.16
C LYS A 187 8.59 3.42 6.91
N ASN A 188 7.32 3.36 6.55
CA ASN A 188 6.85 2.64 5.38
C ASN A 188 6.79 3.58 4.18
N THR A 189 7.26 3.12 3.03
CA THR A 189 7.14 3.80 1.75
C THR A 189 6.18 3.02 0.88
N MET A 190 5.05 3.64 0.52
CA MET A 190 4.06 3.06 -0.37
C MET A 190 4.18 3.71 -1.74
N ILE A 191 4.23 2.90 -2.79
CA ILE A 191 4.28 3.37 -4.18
C ILE A 191 3.03 2.88 -4.92
N PHE A 192 2.40 3.78 -5.67
CA PHE A 192 1.23 3.44 -6.46
C PHE A 192 1.64 2.94 -7.85
N TYR A 193 1.70 1.62 -8.01
CA TYR A 193 2.01 0.98 -9.29
C TYR A 193 0.80 0.94 -10.22
N PRO A 194 0.97 0.80 -11.55
CA PRO A 194 -0.13 0.56 -12.46
C PRO A 194 -0.94 -0.67 -12.03
N ARG A 195 -2.27 -0.56 -12.07
CA ARG A 195 -3.23 -1.64 -11.70
C ARG A 195 -3.20 -2.07 -10.23
N SER A 196 -2.45 -1.35 -9.39
CA SER A 196 -2.43 -1.57 -7.96
C SER A 196 -3.72 -1.07 -7.29
N SER A 197 -4.02 -1.64 -6.13
CA SER A 197 -5.06 -1.16 -5.22
C SER A 197 -4.42 -0.81 -3.88
N LEU A 198 -5.03 0.12 -3.13
CA LEU A 198 -4.56 0.40 -1.78
C LEU A 198 -4.73 -0.82 -0.87
N GLY A 199 -5.88 -1.50 -0.96
CA GLY A 199 -6.11 -2.79 -0.30
C GLY A 199 -5.98 -2.76 1.23
N THR A 200 -6.44 -1.71 1.90
CA THR A 200 -6.38 -1.61 3.37
C THR A 200 -7.74 -1.26 3.96
N ASN A 201 -8.03 -1.83 5.13
CA ASN A 201 -9.13 -1.44 5.98
C ASN A 201 -8.57 -0.93 7.30
N ILE A 202 -8.97 0.27 7.69
CA ILE A 202 -8.44 0.97 8.87
C ILE A 202 -9.56 1.38 9.82
N LYS A 203 -9.25 1.38 11.11
CA LYS A 203 -10.19 1.69 12.19
C LYS A 203 -9.55 2.64 13.19
N SER A 204 -10.26 3.70 13.55
CA SER A 204 -9.81 4.59 14.62
C SER A 204 -10.43 4.19 15.96
N VAL A 205 -9.61 4.13 17.02
CA VAL A 205 -10.03 3.96 18.41
C VAL A 205 -9.18 4.89 19.28
N ASN A 206 -9.83 5.72 20.11
CA ASN A 206 -9.17 6.69 20.99
C ASN A 206 -8.17 7.61 20.27
N GLY A 207 -8.54 8.10 19.08
CA GLY A 207 -7.70 9.02 18.32
C GLY A 207 -6.47 8.38 17.66
N LYS A 208 -6.40 7.04 17.60
CA LYS A 208 -5.33 6.29 16.93
C LYS A 208 -5.90 5.35 15.89
N VAL A 209 -5.29 5.33 14.71
CA VAL A 209 -5.78 4.56 13.56
C VAL A 209 -5.00 3.25 13.45
N TYR A 210 -5.70 2.13 13.40
CA TYR A 210 -5.14 0.78 13.31
C TYR A 210 -5.51 0.12 11.98
N VAL A 211 -4.60 -0.68 11.44
CA VAL A 211 -4.86 -1.57 10.31
C VAL A 211 -5.68 -2.76 10.80
N MET A 212 -6.90 -2.90 10.30
CA MET A 212 -7.80 -3.99 10.65
C MET A 212 -7.56 -5.20 9.74
N THR A 213 -7.55 -4.98 8.44
CA THR A 213 -7.30 -6.02 7.44
C THR A 213 -6.54 -5.42 6.27
N THR A 214 -5.74 -6.23 5.62
CA THR A 214 -5.19 -5.93 4.30
C THR A 214 -5.82 -6.86 3.27
N ASP A 215 -5.98 -6.37 2.05
CA ASP A 215 -6.38 -7.20 0.92
C ASP A 215 -5.25 -8.18 0.62
N ASN A 216 -5.59 -9.46 0.51
CA ASN A 216 -4.67 -10.54 0.20
C ASN A 216 -4.30 -10.57 -1.30
N GLY A 217 -5.01 -9.81 -2.14
CA GLY A 217 -4.71 -9.65 -3.55
C GLY A 217 -3.26 -9.24 -3.80
N PHE A 218 -2.64 -9.79 -4.84
CA PHE A 218 -1.24 -9.50 -5.19
C PHE A 218 -0.98 -8.03 -5.54
N ASN A 219 -2.01 -7.33 -6.01
CA ASN A 219 -1.95 -5.92 -6.39
C ASN A 219 -2.15 -4.95 -5.21
N SER A 220 -2.32 -5.47 -3.98
CA SER A 220 -2.50 -4.68 -2.76
C SER A 220 -1.18 -4.09 -2.27
N ILE A 221 -1.04 -2.77 -2.34
CA ILE A 221 0.16 -2.07 -1.83
C ILE A 221 0.24 -2.17 -0.31
N ALA A 222 -0.91 -2.13 0.37
CA ALA A 222 -0.96 -2.23 1.83
C ALA A 222 -0.43 -3.56 2.35
N ARG A 223 -0.59 -4.67 1.61
CA ARG A 223 -0.04 -5.98 2.00
C ARG A 223 1.48 -5.95 2.17
N ARG A 224 2.19 -5.14 1.38
CA ARG A 224 3.67 -5.01 1.43
C ARG A 224 4.14 -4.00 2.48
N ALA A 225 3.31 -3.04 2.84
CA ALA A 225 3.66 -1.97 3.77
C ALA A 225 3.23 -2.29 5.20
N PHE A 226 2.05 -2.89 5.40
CA PHE A 226 1.40 -2.97 6.70
C PHE A 226 1.10 -4.39 7.15
N TYR A 227 1.12 -4.58 8.46
CA TYR A 227 0.59 -5.77 9.13
C TYR A 227 -0.71 -5.45 9.84
N ILE A 228 -1.53 -6.47 10.03
CA ILE A 228 -2.76 -6.36 10.82
C ILE A 228 -2.37 -5.98 12.25
N GLY A 229 -3.00 -4.92 12.76
CA GLY A 229 -2.71 -4.35 14.07
C GLY A 229 -1.65 -3.24 14.09
N ASP A 230 -0.97 -2.96 12.96
CA ASP A 230 -0.10 -1.79 12.87
C ASP A 230 -0.93 -0.51 13.10
N ALA A 231 -0.39 0.42 13.88
CA ALA A 231 -1.01 1.71 14.11
C ALA A 231 -0.37 2.79 13.22
N LEU A 232 -1.18 3.50 12.43
CA LEU A 232 -0.76 4.59 11.57
C LEU A 232 -0.65 5.86 12.43
N LEU A 233 0.58 6.35 12.60
CA LEU A 233 0.85 7.54 13.40
C LEU A 233 0.81 8.81 12.54
N SER A 234 1.43 8.77 11.37
CA SER A 234 1.42 9.88 10.41
C SER A 234 1.55 9.43 8.97
N VAL A 235 1.09 10.27 8.05
CA VAL A 235 1.24 10.14 6.60
C VAL A 235 1.87 11.43 6.07
N ASN A 236 3.02 11.33 5.41
CA ASN A 236 3.83 12.46 4.96
C ASN A 236 4.01 13.51 6.06
N ASP A 237 4.43 13.05 7.24
CA ASP A 237 4.66 13.86 8.45
C ASP A 237 3.40 14.53 9.04
N THR A 238 2.21 14.28 8.48
CA THR A 238 0.93 14.75 9.02
C THR A 238 0.32 13.69 9.94
N PRO A 239 0.06 13.99 11.23
CA PRO A 239 -0.49 13.01 12.16
C PRO A 239 -1.91 12.57 11.77
N CYS A 240 -2.20 11.29 12.00
CA CYS A 240 -3.47 10.67 11.65
C CYS A 240 -4.25 10.28 12.91
N THR A 241 -5.37 10.93 13.19
CA THR A 241 -6.16 10.63 14.39
C THR A 241 -7.52 9.97 14.09
N SER A 242 -8.03 10.17 12.88
CA SER A 242 -9.33 9.60 12.45
C SER A 242 -9.20 8.79 11.17
N THR A 243 -10.11 7.81 10.99
CA THR A 243 -10.17 6.97 9.79
C THR A 243 -10.38 7.81 8.51
N LYS A 244 -11.28 8.81 8.56
CA LYS A 244 -11.57 9.68 7.42
C LYS A 244 -10.35 10.52 7.03
N GLN A 245 -9.65 11.09 8.02
CA GLN A 245 -8.43 11.84 7.78
C GLN A 245 -7.32 10.96 7.23
N ALA A 246 -7.06 9.80 7.84
CA ALA A 246 -6.03 8.88 7.38
C ALA A 246 -6.28 8.39 5.95
N SER A 247 -7.51 8.00 5.64
CA SER A 247 -7.89 7.59 4.27
C SER A 247 -7.70 8.73 3.27
N LYS A 248 -8.07 9.96 3.64
CA LYS A 248 -7.88 11.13 2.78
C LYS A 248 -6.39 11.41 2.57
N LEU A 249 -5.59 11.46 3.64
CA LEU A 249 -4.15 11.71 3.57
C LEU A 249 -3.42 10.66 2.74
N LEU A 250 -3.77 9.37 2.88
CA LEU A 250 -3.21 8.31 2.05
C LEU A 250 -3.58 8.49 0.57
N LEU A 251 -4.85 8.76 0.27
CA LEU A 251 -5.28 8.98 -1.10
C LEU A 251 -4.65 10.23 -1.71
N ASP A 252 -4.58 11.32 -0.97
CA ASP A 252 -3.96 12.57 -1.40
C ASP A 252 -2.46 12.35 -1.61
N ALA A 253 -1.75 11.71 -0.68
CA ALA A 253 -0.33 11.39 -0.84
C ALA A 253 -0.02 10.52 -2.08
N LEU A 254 -0.93 9.62 -2.46
CA LEU A 254 -0.77 8.75 -3.63
C LEU A 254 -1.27 9.40 -4.93
N LYS A 255 -2.23 10.33 -4.86
CA LYS A 255 -2.83 11.00 -6.02
C LYS A 255 -2.14 12.32 -6.37
N THR A 256 -1.51 12.99 -5.42
CA THR A 256 -0.89 14.29 -5.66
C THR A 256 0.16 14.13 -6.74
N LYS A 257 -0.21 14.61 -7.93
CA LYS A 257 0.66 14.77 -9.09
C LYS A 257 1.73 15.77 -8.67
N GLY A 258 2.93 15.28 -8.41
CA GLY A 258 4.03 16.12 -7.95
C GLY A 258 4.20 17.34 -8.86
N ILE A 259 4.27 18.52 -8.26
CA ILE A 259 4.95 19.64 -8.90
C ILE A 259 6.41 19.18 -9.02
N LYS A 260 6.96 19.24 -10.23
CA LYS A 260 8.23 18.62 -10.69
C LYS A 260 9.43 18.64 -9.73
N ASP A 261 9.44 19.49 -8.71
CA ASP A 261 10.64 19.76 -7.92
C ASP A 261 10.62 19.15 -6.50
N LEU A 262 9.46 18.90 -5.89
CA LEU A 262 9.39 18.27 -4.57
C LEU A 262 8.03 17.60 -4.36
N MET A 263 8.04 16.36 -3.85
CA MET A 263 6.90 15.55 -3.40
C MET A 263 6.40 14.48 -4.41
N ALA A 264 7.21 13.43 -4.54
CA ALA A 264 6.86 12.08 -4.14
C ALA A 264 5.43 11.59 -4.47
N VAL A 265 5.30 10.80 -5.54
CA VAL A 265 4.17 9.86 -5.73
C VAL A 265 4.44 8.59 -4.91
N GLN A 266 4.66 8.84 -3.63
CA GLN A 266 4.88 7.83 -2.62
C GLN A 266 4.29 8.36 -1.31
N ALA A 267 3.51 7.53 -0.63
CA ALA A 267 3.06 7.85 0.72
C ALA A 267 4.09 7.33 1.72
N ARG A 268 4.64 8.23 2.52
CA ARG A 268 5.52 7.89 3.65
C ARG A 268 4.67 7.78 4.90
N VAL A 269 4.56 6.59 5.45
CA VAL A 269 3.70 6.33 6.60
C VAL A 269 4.56 5.90 7.77
N ILE A 270 4.46 6.60 8.89
CA ILE A 270 5.07 6.14 10.13
C ILE A 270 4.08 5.22 10.82
N VAL A 271 4.51 3.98 11.06
CA VAL A 271 3.70 2.98 11.75
C VAL A 271 4.36 2.54 13.04
N GLU A 272 3.51 2.23 14.01
CA GLU A 272 3.89 1.56 15.25
C GLU A 272 3.40 0.11 15.20
N ARG A 273 4.33 -0.83 15.42
CA ARG A 273 4.07 -2.26 15.42
C ARG A 273 4.15 -2.81 16.84
N PRO A 274 3.10 -3.50 17.34
CA PRO A 274 3.14 -4.13 18.65
C PRO A 274 4.06 -5.37 18.60
N VAL A 275 5.08 -5.40 19.45
CA VAL A 275 6.02 -6.53 19.57
C VAL A 275 5.89 -7.24 20.92
N ASN A 276 5.66 -6.47 21.98
CA ASN A 276 5.43 -7.01 23.31
C ASN A 276 4.06 -7.74 23.39
N PRO A 277 3.97 -8.96 23.96
CA PRO A 277 2.70 -9.67 24.17
C PRO A 277 1.59 -8.81 24.80
N ALA A 278 1.92 -7.94 25.76
CA ALA A 278 0.95 -7.04 26.37
C ALA A 278 0.38 -6.01 25.37
N ALA A 279 1.24 -5.45 24.51
CA ALA A 279 0.82 -4.53 23.45
C ALA A 279 -0.03 -5.24 22.40
N ILE A 280 0.35 -6.47 22.03
CA ILE A 280 -0.41 -7.31 21.10
C ILE A 280 -1.82 -7.60 21.64
N ALA A 281 -1.94 -7.95 22.92
CA ALA A 281 -3.23 -8.22 23.55
C ALA A 281 -4.15 -6.99 23.51
N ILE A 282 -3.60 -5.80 23.74
CA ILE A 282 -4.35 -4.54 23.67
C ILE A 282 -4.79 -4.24 22.25
N VAL A 283 -3.89 -4.35 21.27
CA VAL A 283 -4.24 -4.14 19.85
C VAL A 283 -5.32 -5.13 19.42
N LYS A 284 -5.22 -6.41 19.80
CA LYS A 284 -6.27 -7.40 19.54
C LYS A 284 -7.60 -6.98 20.14
N ALA A 285 -7.64 -6.58 21.41
CA ALA A 285 -8.85 -6.10 22.06
C ALA A 285 -9.45 -4.90 21.30
N VAL A 286 -8.61 -3.94 20.89
CA VAL A 286 -9.02 -2.77 20.09
C VAL A 286 -9.60 -3.17 18.73
N LEU A 287 -9.01 -4.16 18.06
CA LEU A 287 -9.52 -4.66 16.78
C LEU A 287 -10.89 -5.37 16.94
N TYR A 288 -11.03 -6.20 17.98
CA TYR A 288 -12.27 -6.95 18.26
C TYR A 288 -13.40 -6.12 18.85
N MET A 289 -13.11 -5.00 19.51
CA MET A 289 -14.14 -4.08 19.97
C MET A 289 -15.04 -3.76 18.78
N LYS A 290 -16.29 -4.19 18.76
CA LYS A 290 -17.20 -3.64 17.76
C LYS A 290 -17.17 -2.14 17.99
N THR A 291 -16.97 -1.36 16.92
CA THR A 291 -17.41 0.03 16.98
C THR A 291 -18.89 -0.13 17.21
N ALA A 292 -19.32 -0.15 18.48
CA ALA A 292 -20.69 0.07 18.80
C ALA A 292 -21.02 1.30 17.97
N ASN A 293 -22.10 1.24 17.20
CA ASN A 293 -22.73 2.48 16.83
C ASN A 293 -22.91 3.16 18.18
N VAL A 294 -22.01 4.08 18.51
CA VAL A 294 -22.23 5.05 19.55
C VAL A 294 -23.39 5.80 18.92
N MET A 295 -24.60 5.27 19.13
CA MET A 295 -25.76 6.12 19.22
C MET A 295 -25.28 7.15 20.21
N ASP A 296 -25.12 8.38 19.73
CA ASP A 296 -24.83 9.49 20.61
C ASP A 296 -25.73 9.30 21.82
N PRO A 297 -25.16 9.23 23.04
CA PRO A 297 -25.97 9.02 24.23
C PRO A 297 -27.12 10.00 24.14
N LYS A 298 -28.36 9.48 24.21
CA LYS A 298 -29.57 10.27 24.00
C LYS A 298 -29.40 11.57 24.78
N MET A 299 -29.48 12.70 24.07
CA MET A 299 -29.35 14.00 24.72
C MET A 299 -30.30 14.01 25.93
N PRO A 300 -29.79 14.32 27.14
CA PRO A 300 -30.61 14.37 28.33
C PRO A 300 -31.86 15.23 28.12
N ASP A 301 -33.01 14.78 28.60
CA ASP A 301 -34.30 15.41 28.28
C ASP A 301 -34.37 16.87 28.80
N ASP A 302 -33.62 17.21 29.83
CA ASP A 302 -33.42 18.55 30.37
C ASP A 302 -32.69 19.48 29.40
N VAL A 303 -31.62 19.01 28.76
CA VAL A 303 -30.89 19.78 27.72
C VAL A 303 -31.77 20.02 26.51
N VAL A 304 -32.55 19.01 26.09
CA VAL A 304 -33.52 19.14 24.99
C VAL A 304 -34.61 20.17 25.34
N ALA A 305 -35.09 20.18 26.58
CA ALA A 305 -36.10 21.14 27.04
C ALA A 305 -35.54 22.58 27.04
N ILE A 306 -34.30 22.79 27.47
CA ILE A 306 -33.64 24.10 27.44
C ILE A 306 -33.46 24.59 26.00
N CYS A 307 -32.98 23.75 25.08
CA CYS A 307 -32.80 24.13 23.68
C CYS A 307 -34.12 24.54 22.99
N LYS A 308 -35.24 23.88 23.30
CA LYS A 308 -36.57 24.22 22.77
C LYS A 308 -37.16 25.50 23.37
N PHE A 309 -36.73 25.88 24.57
CA PHE A 309 -37.20 27.10 25.23
C PHE A 309 -36.62 28.36 24.58
N VAL A 310 -35.39 28.27 24.05
CA VAL A 310 -34.68 29.39 23.42
C VAL A 310 -35.25 29.73 22.03
N GLU A 311 -35.89 28.79 21.34
CA GLU A 311 -36.50 29.04 20.01
C GLU A 311 -37.86 29.76 20.07
N ASN A 312 -38.45 29.89 21.26
CA ASN A 312 -39.78 30.49 21.44
C ASN A 312 -39.73 31.86 22.15
N VAL A 313 -38.56 32.49 22.23
CA VAL A 313 -38.32 33.85 22.72
C VAL A 313 -37.71 34.68 21.61
#